data_AF-A0A427XIX7-F1
#
_entry.id   AF-A0A427XIX7-F1
#
_cell.length_a   1.000
_cell.length_b   1.000
_cell.length_c   1.000
_cell.angle_alpha   90.00
_cell.angle_beta   90.00
_cell.angle_gamma   90.00
#
_symmetry.space_group_name_H-M   'P 1'
#
loop_
_entity.id
_entity.type
_entity.pdbx_description
1 polymer ?
#
loop_
_entity_poly.entity_id
_entity_poly.type
_entity_poly.pdbx_seq_one_letter_code
_entity_poly.pdbx_strand_id
1 'polypeptide(L)'
;MSPTKISTPFQPLSWNTNMPAPDVPASALVYKFARMELKFDTDAMRGKGLAPYLITIHPGTEQNTEEFCTSSYDGQVLFEGEIMGRTGTVAIYERGTTSNGDVNAEWVIATGTASGQLKGIKGHGGYALKAGNGGKTIAGHLEVDFDS
;
A
#
# COMPACT_ATOMS: atom_id res chain seq x y z
N MET A 1 -20.30 11.00 -9.98
CA MET A 1 -20.03 11.11 -11.43
C MET A 1 -19.52 9.73 -11.87
N SER A 2 -18.99 9.54 -13.09
CA SER A 2 -18.21 8.31 -13.33
C SER A 2 -16.84 8.45 -12.65
N PRO A 3 -16.30 7.41 -12.00
CA PRO A 3 -14.96 7.45 -11.42
C PRO A 3 -13.91 7.86 -12.45
N THR A 4 -12.95 8.69 -12.06
CA THR A 4 -11.81 9.09 -12.89
C THR A 4 -10.61 8.21 -12.58
N LYS A 5 -10.07 7.54 -13.59
CA LYS A 5 -8.84 6.76 -13.48
C LYS A 5 -7.62 7.69 -13.53
N ILE A 6 -6.76 7.60 -12.53
CA ILE A 6 -5.51 8.37 -12.40
C ILE A 6 -4.30 7.43 -12.27
N SER A 7 -3.18 7.85 -12.84
CA SER A 7 -1.88 7.20 -12.65
C SER A 7 -1.24 7.72 -11.37
N THR A 8 -0.84 6.81 -10.48
CA THR A 8 -0.32 7.12 -9.14
C THR A 8 0.99 6.38 -8.89
N PRO A 9 2.02 6.60 -9.72
CA PRO A 9 3.33 6.03 -9.45
C PRO A 9 3.87 6.56 -8.12
N PHE A 10 4.54 5.70 -7.37
CA PHE A 10 5.05 6.04 -6.05
C PHE A 10 6.44 5.48 -5.83
N GLN A 11 7.22 6.15 -4.98
CA GLN A 11 8.57 5.73 -4.62
C GLN A 11 8.58 5.28 -3.15
N PRO A 12 8.96 4.03 -2.86
CA PRO A 12 9.33 3.61 -1.52
C PRO A 12 10.60 4.33 -1.07
N LEU A 13 10.55 5.04 0.05
CA LEU A 13 11.69 5.76 0.63
C LEU A 13 12.40 4.96 1.73
N SER A 14 11.67 4.11 2.44
CA SER A 14 12.21 3.26 3.50
C SER A 14 11.40 1.98 3.61
N TRP A 15 12.03 0.89 4.08
CA TRP A 15 11.39 -0.38 4.39
C TRP A 15 11.97 -0.91 5.70
N ASN A 16 11.14 -1.01 6.74
CA ASN A 16 11.55 -1.50 8.05
C ASN A 16 10.68 -2.69 8.47
N THR A 17 11.29 -3.88 8.54
CA THR A 17 10.66 -5.14 8.96
C THR A 17 11.08 -5.58 10.37
N ASN A 18 11.94 -4.81 11.04
CA ASN A 18 12.45 -5.12 12.39
C ASN A 18 11.51 -4.63 13.49
N MET A 19 10.21 -4.57 13.22
CA MET A 19 9.24 -4.20 14.23
C MET A 19 8.77 -5.45 14.98
N PRO A 20 8.47 -5.33 16.29
CA PRO A 20 7.95 -6.45 17.05
C PRO A 20 6.67 -6.97 16.39
N ALA A 21 6.67 -8.25 16.04
CA ALA A 21 5.46 -8.91 15.60
C ALA A 21 4.48 -9.00 16.80
N PRO A 22 3.16 -8.93 16.56
CA PRO A 22 2.19 -9.19 17.61
C PRO A 22 2.39 -10.59 18.18
N ASP A 23 2.02 -10.79 19.45
CA ASP A 23 1.96 -12.12 20.05
C ASP A 23 0.95 -12.96 19.28
N VAL A 24 1.46 -13.95 18.54
CA VAL A 24 0.67 -14.89 17.75
C VAL A 24 0.81 -16.28 18.33
N PRO A 25 -0.25 -17.12 18.30
CA PRO A 25 -0.15 -18.51 18.70
C PRO A 25 0.97 -19.22 17.93
N ALA A 26 1.65 -20.16 18.59
CA ALA A 26 2.60 -21.03 17.91
C ALA A 26 1.90 -21.72 16.73
N SER A 27 2.32 -21.36 15.51
CA SER A 27 1.75 -21.85 14.27
C SER A 27 2.85 -22.01 13.22
N ALA A 28 2.54 -22.71 12.13
CA ALA A 28 3.44 -22.77 10.96
C ALA A 28 3.50 -21.44 10.18
N LEU A 29 2.74 -20.42 10.59
CA LEU A 29 2.74 -19.10 9.97
C LEU A 29 3.76 -18.20 10.67
N VAL A 30 4.56 -17.50 9.88
CA VAL A 30 5.45 -16.46 10.39
C VAL A 30 4.81 -15.10 10.13
N TYR A 31 4.66 -14.31 11.18
CA TYR A 31 4.14 -12.95 11.10
C TYR A 31 5.27 -11.94 11.19
N LYS A 32 5.25 -10.92 10.34
CA LYS A 32 6.15 -9.77 10.39
C LYS A 32 5.34 -8.48 10.39
N PHE A 33 5.75 -7.52 11.20
CA PHE A 33 5.23 -6.15 11.09
C PHE A 33 6.24 -5.32 10.29
N ALA A 34 5.75 -4.62 9.26
CA ALA A 34 6.57 -3.79 8.40
C ALA A 34 6.03 -2.36 8.32
N ARG A 35 6.91 -1.41 8.06
CA ARG A 35 6.57 0.00 7.86
C ARG A 35 7.32 0.52 6.65
N MET A 36 6.59 1.18 5.76
CA MET A 36 7.12 1.81 4.56
C MET A 36 6.77 3.30 4.54
N GLU A 37 7.71 4.14 4.12
CA GLU A 37 7.40 5.52 3.74
C GLU A 37 7.33 5.62 2.22
N LEU A 38 6.31 6.31 1.72
CA LEU A 38 6.01 6.45 0.31
C LEU A 38 6.07 7.92 -0.09
N LYS A 39 6.57 8.19 -1.31
CA LYS A 39 6.44 9.49 -1.96
C LYS A 39 5.62 9.34 -3.23
N PHE A 40 4.66 10.25 -3.43
CA PHE A 40 3.91 10.42 -4.67
C PHE A 40 4.29 11.78 -5.26
N ASP A 41 4.57 11.84 -6.56
CA ASP A 41 5.07 13.06 -7.21
C ASP A 41 4.58 13.16 -8.66
N THR A 42 3.26 13.20 -8.83
CA THR A 42 2.62 13.47 -10.12
C THR A 42 1.65 14.65 -10.01
N ASP A 43 1.13 15.09 -11.15
CA ASP A 43 0.07 16.11 -11.19
C ASP A 43 -1.27 15.57 -10.66
N ALA A 44 -1.49 14.25 -10.75
CA ALA A 44 -2.74 13.64 -10.28
C ALA A 44 -2.69 13.25 -8.79
N MET A 45 -1.51 12.96 -8.25
CA MET A 45 -1.32 12.61 -6.85
C MET A 45 0.08 13.01 -6.38
N ARG A 46 0.14 13.89 -5.38
CA ARG A 46 1.39 14.39 -4.81
C ARG A 46 1.32 14.38 -3.30
N GLY A 47 2.32 13.83 -2.65
CA GLY A 47 2.32 13.77 -1.19
C GLY A 47 3.19 12.68 -0.62
N LYS A 48 2.96 12.37 0.64
CA LYS A 48 3.67 11.31 1.37
C LYS A 48 2.66 10.32 1.93
N GLY A 49 3.07 9.06 1.96
CA GLY A 49 2.34 7.99 2.62
C GLY A 49 3.17 7.37 3.72
N LEU A 50 2.53 7.05 4.84
CA LEU A 50 3.09 6.13 5.82
C LEU A 50 2.28 4.84 5.84
N ALA A 51 2.93 3.72 5.55
CA ALA A 51 2.26 2.45 5.34
C ALA A 51 2.74 1.37 6.33
N PRO A 52 2.04 1.17 7.45
CA PRO A 52 2.19 -0.03 8.28
C PRO A 52 1.51 -1.24 7.62
N TYR A 53 2.19 -2.40 7.68
CA TYR A 53 1.72 -3.67 7.16
C TYR A 53 1.90 -4.79 8.18
N LEU A 54 0.93 -5.69 8.25
CA LEU A 54 1.10 -7.02 8.84
C LEU A 54 1.27 -8.02 7.69
N ILE A 55 2.40 -8.72 7.69
CA ILE A 55 2.76 -9.70 6.67
C ILE A 55 2.66 -11.10 7.29
N THR A 56 1.98 -12.00 6.59
CA THR A 56 1.91 -13.42 6.91
C THR A 56 2.69 -14.20 5.85
N ILE A 57 3.78 -14.84 6.26
CA ILE A 57 4.55 -15.75 5.41
C ILE A 57 3.88 -17.12 5.48
N HIS A 58 3.61 -17.70 4.32
CA HIS A 58 2.88 -18.96 4.20
C HIS A 58 3.79 -20.17 4.45
N PRO A 59 3.24 -21.28 4.98
CA PRO A 59 4.04 -22.43 5.38
C PRO A 59 4.82 -23.04 4.21
N GLY A 60 6.04 -23.50 4.47
CA GLY A 60 6.87 -24.21 3.49
C GLY A 60 7.61 -23.31 2.50
N THR A 61 7.57 -21.99 2.69
CA THR A 61 8.29 -21.01 1.86
C THR A 61 9.28 -20.17 2.65
N GLU A 62 9.39 -20.39 3.96
CA GLU A 62 10.17 -19.59 4.91
C GLU A 62 11.68 -19.70 4.68
N GLN A 63 12.12 -20.79 4.05
CA GLN A 63 13.53 -21.05 3.73
C GLN A 63 13.98 -20.33 2.44
N ASN A 64 13.03 -19.81 1.66
CA ASN A 64 13.35 -19.00 0.50
C ASN A 64 13.89 -17.64 0.94
N THR A 65 14.63 -16.95 0.08
CA THR A 65 14.92 -15.53 0.33
C THR A 65 13.60 -14.76 0.39
N GLU A 66 13.56 -13.64 1.11
CA GLU A 66 12.34 -12.83 1.27
C GLU A 66 11.68 -12.45 -0.07
N GLU A 67 12.47 -12.44 -1.15
CA GLU A 67 12.03 -12.17 -2.52
C GLU A 67 11.20 -13.31 -3.15
N PHE A 68 11.34 -14.56 -2.68
CA PHE A 68 10.64 -15.73 -3.23
C PHE A 68 9.72 -16.44 -2.23
N CYS A 69 9.54 -15.88 -1.03
CA CYS A 69 8.54 -16.37 -0.08
C CYS A 69 7.13 -16.12 -0.61
N THR A 70 6.23 -17.11 -0.41
CA THR A 70 4.80 -16.84 -0.60
C THR A 70 4.29 -16.14 0.65
N SER A 71 3.67 -14.98 0.48
CA SER A 71 3.15 -14.20 1.60
C SER A 71 1.89 -13.46 1.22
N SER A 72 1.13 -13.09 2.23
CA SER A 72 0.02 -12.15 2.13
C SER A 72 0.23 -11.03 3.14
N TYR A 73 -0.23 -9.83 2.81
CA TYR A 73 -0.18 -8.71 3.74
C TYR A 73 -1.44 -7.87 3.69
N ASP A 74 -1.74 -7.27 4.84
CA ASP A 74 -2.80 -6.29 5.02
C ASP A 74 -2.21 -5.07 5.72
N GLY A 75 -2.63 -3.88 5.30
CA GLY A 75 -2.19 -2.63 5.89
C GLY A 75 -2.99 -1.45 5.39
N GLN A 76 -2.42 -0.27 5.58
CA GLN A 76 -3.02 0.97 5.08
C GLN A 76 -1.93 2.00 4.80
N VAL A 77 -2.10 2.78 3.75
CA VAL A 77 -1.31 3.99 3.50
C VAL A 77 -2.03 5.16 4.17
N LEU A 78 -1.40 5.76 5.18
CA LEU A 78 -1.81 7.04 5.74
C LEU A 78 -1.24 8.15 4.86
N PHE A 79 -2.06 8.68 3.96
CA PHE A 79 -1.65 9.67 2.97
C PHE A 79 -1.90 11.10 3.45
N GLU A 80 -0.93 11.98 3.19
CA GLU A 80 -1.04 13.43 3.32
C GLU A 80 -0.52 14.08 2.03
N GLY A 81 -1.36 14.91 1.42
CA GLY A 81 -1.00 15.62 0.20
C GLY A 81 -2.21 16.04 -0.63
N GLU A 82 -2.06 15.92 -1.94
CA GLU A 82 -3.00 16.37 -2.95
C GLU A 82 -3.39 15.21 -3.87
N ILE A 83 -4.70 15.08 -4.15
CA ILE A 83 -5.24 14.17 -5.17
C ILE A 83 -6.12 15.00 -6.10
N MET A 84 -5.79 15.02 -7.39
CA MET A 84 -6.50 15.79 -8.42
C MET A 84 -6.74 17.26 -8.02
N GLY A 85 -5.70 17.97 -7.54
CA GLY A 85 -5.82 19.37 -7.14
C GLY A 85 -6.45 19.62 -5.75
N ARG A 86 -6.85 18.57 -5.03
CA ARG A 86 -7.53 18.68 -3.72
C ARG A 86 -6.60 18.25 -2.59
N THR A 87 -6.39 19.13 -1.62
CA THR A 87 -5.46 18.90 -0.51
C THR A 87 -6.16 18.33 0.72
N GLY A 88 -5.54 17.34 1.35
CA GLY A 88 -6.00 16.76 2.61
C GLY A 88 -5.20 15.54 3.05
N THR A 89 -5.78 14.80 3.98
CA THR A 89 -5.30 13.47 4.38
C THR A 89 -6.36 12.43 4.09
N VAL A 90 -5.95 11.17 3.89
CA VAL A 90 -6.86 10.02 3.75
C VAL A 90 -6.13 8.72 4.07
N ALA A 91 -6.84 7.72 4.59
CA ALA A 91 -6.30 6.37 4.69
C ALA A 91 -6.71 5.55 3.45
N ILE A 92 -5.76 4.79 2.91
CA ILE A 92 -5.98 3.87 1.78
C ILE A 92 -5.69 2.47 2.29
N TYR A 93 -6.70 1.62 2.41
CA TYR A 93 -6.50 0.21 2.74
C TYR A 93 -5.75 -0.49 1.62
N GLU A 94 -4.81 -1.34 2.01
CA GLU A 94 -3.99 -2.10 1.09
C GLU A 94 -3.97 -3.56 1.49
N ARG A 95 -4.22 -4.43 0.51
CA ARG A 95 -4.03 -5.87 0.64
C ARG A 95 -3.18 -6.34 -0.52
N GLY A 96 -2.21 -7.19 -0.25
CA GLY A 96 -1.44 -7.79 -1.33
C GLY A 96 -0.96 -9.20 -1.04
N THR A 97 -0.47 -9.81 -2.11
CA THR A 97 0.09 -11.16 -2.11
C THR A 97 1.42 -11.15 -2.84
N THR A 98 2.37 -11.93 -2.32
CA THR A 98 3.63 -12.23 -2.99
C THR A 98 3.67 -13.71 -3.34
N SER A 99 4.04 -14.05 -4.57
CA SER A 99 4.29 -15.43 -5.01
C SER A 99 5.34 -15.44 -6.11
N ASN A 100 6.40 -16.25 -5.96
CA ASN A 100 7.49 -16.34 -6.94
C ASN A 100 8.11 -14.98 -7.33
N GLY A 101 8.19 -14.05 -6.36
CA GLY A 101 8.67 -12.69 -6.58
C GLY A 101 7.70 -11.78 -7.33
N ASP A 102 6.48 -12.20 -7.65
CA ASP A 102 5.41 -11.30 -8.08
C ASP A 102 4.65 -10.78 -6.88
N VAL A 103 4.54 -9.45 -6.76
CA VAL A 103 3.71 -8.76 -5.79
C VAL A 103 2.52 -8.16 -6.53
N ASN A 104 1.31 -8.45 -6.04
CA ASN A 104 0.07 -7.83 -6.50
C ASN A 104 -0.63 -7.22 -5.29
N ALA A 105 -1.07 -5.98 -5.43
CA ALA A 105 -1.69 -5.22 -4.37
C ALA A 105 -2.97 -4.53 -4.85
N GLU A 106 -3.99 -4.57 -4.01
CA GLU A 106 -5.24 -3.87 -4.17
C GLU A 106 -5.30 -2.70 -3.17
N TRP A 107 -5.80 -1.56 -3.64
CA TRP A 107 -6.02 -0.37 -2.85
C TRP A 107 -7.50 -0.02 -2.79
N VAL A 108 -7.96 0.41 -1.62
CA VAL A 108 -9.31 0.96 -1.41
C VAL A 108 -9.22 2.18 -0.50
N ILE A 109 -9.74 3.32 -0.93
CA ILE A 109 -9.85 4.51 -0.08
C ILE A 109 -10.81 4.23 1.07
N ALA A 110 -10.33 4.36 2.31
CA ALA A 110 -11.11 4.11 3.51
C ALA A 110 -12.15 5.22 3.71
N THR A 111 -13.43 4.84 3.63
CA THR A 111 -14.55 5.78 3.78
C THR A 111 -14.51 6.47 5.15
N GLY A 112 -14.77 7.78 5.18
CA GLY A 112 -14.82 8.56 6.41
C GLY A 112 -13.46 8.95 7.01
N THR A 113 -12.34 8.51 6.40
CA THR A 113 -10.99 8.86 6.89
C THR A 113 -10.44 10.15 6.29
N ALA A 114 -11.06 10.64 5.22
CA ALA A 114 -10.55 11.78 4.48
C ALA A 114 -10.80 13.12 5.18
N SER A 115 -9.84 14.04 5.06
CA SER A 115 -9.88 15.39 5.64
C SER A 115 -9.69 16.48 4.57
N GLY A 116 -9.83 17.75 4.97
CA GLY A 116 -9.65 18.88 4.06
C GLY A 116 -10.57 18.83 2.84
N GLN A 117 -10.01 19.07 1.66
CA GLN A 117 -10.70 19.02 0.37
C GLN A 117 -10.86 17.59 -0.17
N LEU A 118 -10.25 16.60 0.50
CA LEU A 118 -10.41 15.18 0.19
C LEU A 118 -11.66 14.57 0.82
N LYS A 119 -12.40 15.30 1.68
CA LYS A 119 -13.66 14.80 2.24
C LYS A 119 -14.62 14.32 1.13
N GLY A 120 -15.22 13.16 1.34
CA GLY A 120 -16.11 12.53 0.37
C GLY A 120 -15.41 11.78 -0.76
N ILE A 121 -14.07 11.71 -0.78
CA ILE A 121 -13.35 10.89 -1.75
C ILE A 121 -13.62 9.40 -1.51
N LYS A 122 -13.87 8.70 -2.62
CA LYS A 122 -13.97 7.25 -2.74
C LYS A 122 -13.03 6.81 -3.84
N GLY A 123 -12.54 5.58 -3.76
CA GLY A 123 -11.76 5.03 -4.85
C GLY A 123 -11.17 3.67 -4.55
N HIS A 124 -10.71 3.04 -5.61
CA HIS A 124 -10.04 1.74 -5.58
C HIS A 124 -8.95 1.70 -6.65
N GLY A 125 -8.03 0.75 -6.55
CA GLY A 125 -6.96 0.60 -7.53
C GLY A 125 -5.94 -0.40 -7.05
N GLY A 126 -4.67 -0.14 -7.32
CA GLY A 126 -3.59 -1.02 -6.90
C GLY A 126 -2.34 -0.91 -7.76
N TYR A 127 -1.44 -1.85 -7.53
CA TYR A 127 -0.19 -1.96 -8.28
C TYR A 127 0.26 -3.43 -8.39
N ALA A 128 1.17 -3.68 -9.32
CA ALA A 128 1.90 -4.93 -9.42
C ALA A 128 3.38 -4.65 -9.64
N LEU A 129 4.25 -5.46 -9.05
CA LEU A 129 5.71 -5.33 -9.21
C LEU A 129 6.41 -6.67 -9.04
N LYS A 130 7.65 -6.75 -9.52
CA LYS A 130 8.59 -7.81 -9.15
C LYS A 130 9.31 -7.43 -7.86
N ALA A 131 9.33 -8.33 -6.87
CA ALA A 131 10.09 -8.21 -5.63
C ALA A 131 11.59 -7.97 -5.95
N GLY A 132 12.30 -7.33 -5.01
CA GLY A 132 13.69 -6.90 -5.23
C GLY A 132 13.84 -5.56 -5.97
N ASN A 133 12.74 -4.88 -6.34
CA ASN A 133 12.78 -3.52 -6.93
C ASN A 133 12.93 -2.38 -5.90
N GLY A 134 13.64 -2.61 -4.80
CA GLY A 134 13.81 -1.64 -3.72
C GLY A 134 14.30 -0.27 -4.22
N GLY A 135 13.64 0.81 -3.78
CA GLY A 135 14.02 2.19 -4.07
C GLY A 135 13.63 2.73 -5.46
N LYS A 136 13.07 1.90 -6.36
CA LYS A 136 12.55 2.34 -7.66
C LYS A 136 11.10 2.80 -7.56
N THR A 137 10.70 3.65 -8.51
CA THR A 137 9.30 4.03 -8.70
C THR A 137 8.47 2.83 -9.14
N ILE A 138 7.36 2.60 -8.44
CA ILE A 138 6.38 1.55 -8.72
C ILE A 138 5.19 2.19 -9.44
N ALA A 139 4.71 1.56 -10.51
CA ALA A 139 3.52 2.01 -11.22
C ALA A 139 2.26 1.56 -10.46
N GLY A 140 1.55 2.53 -9.88
CA GLY A 140 0.22 2.33 -9.29
C GLY A 140 -0.86 3.10 -10.03
N HIS A 141 -2.11 2.80 -9.73
CA HIS A 141 -3.26 3.56 -10.21
C HIS A 141 -4.39 3.60 -9.18
N LEU A 142 -5.26 4.59 -9.31
CA LEU A 142 -6.52 4.69 -8.58
C LEU A 142 -7.65 5.11 -9.54
N GLU A 143 -8.86 4.66 -9.25
CA GLU A 143 -10.12 5.11 -9.84
C GLU A 143 -10.89 5.82 -8.74
N VAL A 144 -11.02 7.14 -8.85
CA VAL A 144 -11.51 8.01 -7.77
C VAL A 144 -12.79 8.74 -8.16
N ASP A 145 -13.70 8.91 -7.20
CA ASP A 145 -14.86 9.80 -7.30
C ASP A 145 -14.97 10.62 -6.01
N PHE A 146 -15.60 11.78 -6.12
CA PHE A 146 -15.92 12.62 -4.96
C PHE A 146 -17.43 12.70 -4.82
N ASP A 147 -17.92 12.54 -3.59
CA ASP A 147 -19.31 12.86 -3.30
C ASP A 147 -19.60 14.32 -3.71
N SER A 148 -20.66 14.48 -4.51
CA SER A 148 -21.13 15.76 -5.05
C SER A 148 -21.81 16.60 -3.99
#